data_AF-A0A0R2AAT1-F1
#
_entry.id   AF-A0A0R2AAT1-F1
#
_cell.length_a   1.000
_cell.length_b   1.000
_cell.length_c   1.000
_cell.angle_alpha   90.00
_cell.angle_beta   90.00
_cell.angle_gamma   90.00
#
_symmetry.space_group_name_H-M   'P 1'
#
loop_
_entity.id
_entity.type
_entity.pdbx_description
1 polymer ?
#
loop_
_entity_poly.entity_id
_entity_poly.type
_entity_poly.pdbx_seq_one_letter_code
_entity_poly.pdbx_strand_id
1 'polypeptide(L)'
;MAIVIFILLGLGAIVGLIHFGHQAHAPWFHNLYAHGLFPNGFKAVFTTMLTVNFAFSGTELIGVTAGETKDPEKNIPKAIHTTLLRLVIFFIGSITVMAALIPYKQAGVSQSPFVLVFNQIGLPFAGDLMNFVVLTAILSAANSGLYASTRMLWSLAHEKMISPRFAHTTSRGVPMLALCVSMIGGILALVSSVVAASTVYLVLVSISGLAVVIVWMAIALSEINFRQAFRRAGHQDSELKFKTPWYPVIPWAAFILSLLSC
;
A
#
# COMPACT_ATOMS: atom_id res chain seq x y z
N MET A 1 -13.29 2.95 -7.88
CA MET A 1 -14.30 3.83 -8.50
C MET A 1 -14.32 5.21 -7.87
N ALA A 2 -14.41 5.35 -6.55
CA ALA A 2 -14.33 6.66 -5.89
C ALA A 2 -13.08 7.48 -6.28
N ILE A 3 -11.90 6.84 -6.34
CA ILE A 3 -10.67 7.52 -6.78
C ILE A 3 -10.74 7.98 -8.26
N VAL A 4 -11.43 7.22 -9.12
CA VAL A 4 -11.64 7.62 -10.53
C VAL A 4 -12.50 8.87 -10.58
N ILE A 5 -13.60 8.90 -9.84
CA ILE A 5 -14.49 10.06 -9.74
C ILE A 5 -13.72 11.26 -9.18
N PHE A 6 -12.89 11.06 -8.15
CA PHE A 6 -12.01 12.08 -7.61
C PHE A 6 -11.03 12.64 -8.65
N ILE A 7 -10.37 11.77 -9.43
CA ILE A 7 -9.44 12.22 -10.48
C ILE A 7 -10.19 13.01 -11.55
N LEU A 8 -11.36 12.56 -11.99
CA LEU A 8 -12.15 13.27 -13.01
C LEU A 8 -12.64 14.64 -12.52
N LEU A 9 -13.16 14.72 -11.29
CA LEU A 9 -13.62 15.97 -10.69
C LEU A 9 -12.45 16.90 -10.38
N GLY A 10 -11.33 16.36 -9.91
CA GLY A 10 -10.12 17.12 -9.66
C GLY A 10 -9.50 17.70 -10.93
N LEU A 11 -9.44 16.92 -12.01
CA LEU A 11 -9.05 17.42 -13.33
C LEU A 11 -10.02 18.49 -13.84
N GLY A 12 -11.33 18.31 -13.63
CA GLY A 12 -12.33 19.32 -13.93
C GLY A 12 -12.12 20.64 -13.17
N ALA A 13 -11.76 20.56 -11.88
CA ALA A 13 -11.41 21.73 -11.06
C ALA A 13 -10.08 22.38 -11.50
N ILE A 14 -9.09 21.58 -11.91
CA ILE A 14 -7.79 22.07 -12.43
C ILE A 14 -7.95 22.87 -13.72
N VAL A 15 -8.81 22.40 -14.63
CA VAL A 15 -9.09 23.04 -15.93
C VAL A 15 -10.07 24.22 -15.80
N GLY A 16 -10.67 24.41 -14.62
CA GLY A 16 -11.61 25.51 -14.35
C GLY A 16 -13.04 25.25 -14.79
N LEU A 17 -13.40 24.00 -15.09
CA LEU A 17 -14.78 23.60 -15.38
C LEU A 17 -15.65 23.54 -14.11
N ILE A 18 -15.01 23.47 -12.94
CA ILE A 18 -15.65 23.34 -11.63
C ILE A 18 -15.08 24.43 -10.71
N HIS A 19 -15.96 25.16 -10.02
CA HIS A 19 -15.57 26.20 -9.07
C HIS A 19 -14.85 25.58 -7.86
N PHE A 20 -13.65 26.08 -7.54
CA PHE A 20 -12.84 25.60 -6.43
C PHE A 20 -12.53 26.76 -5.47
N GLY A 21 -13.22 26.79 -4.32
CA GLY A 21 -13.11 27.89 -3.35
C GLY A 21 -13.55 29.26 -3.90
N HIS A 22 -12.97 30.34 -3.35
CA HIS A 22 -13.28 31.75 -3.69
C HIS A 22 -12.47 32.28 -4.89
N GLN A 23 -11.75 31.44 -5.62
CA GLN A 23 -10.89 31.88 -6.72
C GLN A 23 -11.58 31.63 -8.07
N ALA A 24 -11.84 32.72 -8.80
CA ALA A 24 -12.48 32.72 -10.12
C ALA A 24 -11.56 32.22 -11.26
N HIS A 25 -10.31 31.84 -10.94
CA HIS A 25 -9.32 31.40 -11.91
C HIS A 25 -8.91 29.95 -11.65
N ALA A 26 -8.88 29.15 -12.72
CA ALA A 26 -8.38 27.79 -12.70
C ALA A 26 -6.96 27.76 -12.10
N PRO A 27 -6.71 26.97 -11.03
CA PRO A 27 -5.36 26.86 -10.44
C PRO A 27 -4.34 26.26 -11.42
N TRP A 28 -4.80 25.62 -12.51
CA TRP A 28 -3.98 24.87 -13.45
C TRP A 28 -2.95 24.00 -12.71
N PHE A 29 -1.71 23.94 -13.19
CA PHE A 29 -0.60 23.30 -12.50
C PHE A 29 0.26 24.31 -11.73
N HIS A 30 -0.24 25.52 -11.47
CA HIS A 30 0.60 26.59 -10.92
C HIS A 30 1.21 26.21 -9.57
N ASN A 31 0.44 25.53 -8.71
CA ASN A 31 0.92 25.05 -7.42
C ASN A 31 2.06 24.01 -7.50
N LEU A 32 2.23 23.30 -8.64
CA LEU A 32 3.32 22.33 -8.82
C LEU A 32 4.67 22.99 -9.09
N TYR A 33 4.70 24.17 -9.72
CA TYR A 33 5.94 24.85 -10.11
C TYR A 33 6.16 26.21 -9.43
N ALA A 34 5.13 26.79 -8.79
CA ALA A 34 5.20 28.12 -8.15
C ALA A 34 6.29 28.22 -7.07
N HIS A 35 6.62 27.11 -6.41
CA HIS A 35 7.61 27.06 -5.34
C HIS A 35 8.83 26.18 -5.68
N GLY A 36 9.02 25.87 -6.97
CA GLY A 36 10.03 24.92 -7.46
C GLY A 36 9.59 23.46 -7.33
N LEU A 37 10.18 22.57 -8.13
CA LEU A 37 9.85 21.13 -8.14
C LEU A 37 10.21 20.41 -6.83
N PHE A 38 11.10 20.98 -6.02
CA PHE A 38 11.54 20.43 -4.73
C PHE A 38 11.58 21.50 -3.64
N PRO A 39 10.42 22.00 -3.16
CA PRO A 39 10.37 23.11 -2.20
C PRO A 39 10.98 22.76 -0.84
N ASN A 40 11.00 21.47 -0.48
CA ASN A 40 11.63 20.95 0.75
C ASN A 40 13.00 20.30 0.48
N GLY A 41 13.56 20.48 -0.71
CA GLY A 41 14.83 19.88 -1.14
C GLY A 41 14.76 18.39 -1.49
N PHE A 42 15.83 17.88 -2.11
CA PHE A 42 15.89 16.48 -2.57
C PHE A 42 15.85 15.46 -1.41
N LYS A 43 16.29 15.85 -0.21
CA LYS A 43 16.20 15.00 1.00
C LYS A 43 14.75 14.65 1.37
N ALA A 44 13.80 15.56 1.14
CA ALA A 44 12.39 15.31 1.42
C ALA A 44 11.81 14.17 0.55
N VAL A 45 12.35 13.97 -0.66
CA VAL A 45 11.95 12.87 -1.54
C VAL A 45 12.22 11.53 -0.87
N PHE A 46 13.40 11.35 -0.27
CA PHE A 46 13.76 10.12 0.43
C PHE A 46 12.88 9.89 1.65
N THR A 47 12.59 10.92 2.44
CA THR A 47 11.72 10.77 3.62
C THR A 47 10.28 10.44 3.24
N THR A 48 9.76 11.03 2.15
CA THR A 48 8.42 10.71 1.65
C THR A 48 8.37 9.32 1.01
N MET A 49 9.46 8.86 0.40
CA MET A 49 9.55 7.52 -0.18
C MET A 49 9.32 6.43 0.88
N LEU A 50 9.73 6.64 2.13
CA LEU A 50 9.40 5.75 3.25
C LEU A 50 7.89 5.64 3.49
N THR A 51 7.21 6.77 3.57
CA THR A 51 5.75 6.82 3.75
C THR A 51 5.02 6.15 2.59
N VAL A 52 5.51 6.37 1.36
CA VAL A 52 4.96 5.75 0.15
C VAL A 52 5.18 4.23 0.17
N ASN A 53 6.38 3.75 0.53
CA ASN A 53 6.64 2.32 0.68
C ASN A 53 5.69 1.68 1.70
N PHE A 54 5.48 2.33 2.85
CA PHE A 54 4.53 1.85 3.85
C PHE A 54 3.09 1.80 3.30
N ALA A 55 2.67 2.80 2.53
CA ALA A 55 1.34 2.83 1.90
C ALA A 55 1.13 1.70 0.86
N PHE A 56 2.21 1.17 0.28
CA PHE A 56 2.17 0.05 -0.66
C PHE A 56 2.47 -1.32 -0.02
N SER A 57 2.73 -1.36 1.29
CA SER A 57 2.78 -2.60 2.06
C SER A 57 1.44 -3.33 1.97
N GLY A 58 1.47 -4.65 1.80
CA GLY A 58 0.29 -5.48 1.62
C GLY A 58 0.06 -5.93 0.18
N THR A 59 0.81 -5.40 -0.79
CA THR A 59 0.81 -5.93 -2.17
C THR A 59 1.35 -7.36 -2.23
N GLU A 60 2.18 -7.76 -1.26
CA GLU A 60 2.64 -9.14 -1.04
C GLU A 60 1.49 -10.14 -0.75
N LEU A 61 0.30 -9.67 -0.38
CA LEU A 61 -0.88 -10.52 -0.17
C LEU A 61 -1.31 -11.25 -1.45
N ILE A 62 -0.97 -10.72 -2.63
CA ILE A 62 -1.17 -11.43 -3.91
C ILE A 62 -0.37 -12.75 -3.91
N GLY A 63 0.83 -12.75 -3.32
CA GLY A 63 1.65 -13.95 -3.18
C GLY A 63 1.08 -14.95 -2.17
N VAL A 64 0.50 -14.48 -1.06
CA VAL A 64 -0.14 -15.37 -0.07
C VAL A 64 -1.40 -16.01 -0.63
N THR A 65 -2.19 -15.25 -1.38
CA THR A 65 -3.43 -15.74 -2.01
C THR A 65 -3.19 -16.53 -3.30
N ALA A 66 -1.96 -16.54 -3.82
CA ALA A 66 -1.56 -17.34 -4.97
C ALA A 66 -1.89 -18.83 -4.80
N GLY A 67 -1.64 -19.38 -3.61
CA GLY A 67 -1.87 -20.81 -3.31
C GLY A 67 -3.35 -21.23 -3.30
N GLU A 68 -4.26 -20.27 -3.14
CA GLU A 68 -5.72 -20.48 -3.12
C GLU A 68 -6.38 -20.07 -4.44
N THR A 69 -5.62 -19.48 -5.36
CA THR A 69 -6.13 -18.96 -6.62
C THR A 69 -6.32 -20.10 -7.62
N LYS A 70 -7.51 -20.19 -8.22
CA LYS A 70 -7.76 -21.11 -9.36
C LYS A 70 -6.87 -20.70 -10.54
N ASP A 71 -6.27 -21.67 -11.23
CA ASP A 71 -5.35 -21.41 -12.36
C ASP A 71 -4.29 -20.33 -12.04
N PRO A 72 -3.45 -20.54 -11.01
CA PRO A 72 -2.52 -19.53 -10.50
C PRO A 72 -1.58 -19.02 -11.61
N GLU A 73 -1.20 -19.90 -12.53
CA GLU A 73 -0.33 -19.61 -13.67
C GLU A 73 -0.84 -18.51 -14.61
N LYS A 74 -2.16 -18.34 -14.73
CA LYS A 74 -2.77 -17.31 -15.58
C LYS A 74 -3.30 -16.14 -14.77
N ASN A 75 -3.90 -16.44 -13.62
CA ASN A 75 -4.59 -15.44 -12.82
C ASN A 75 -3.64 -14.58 -12.01
N ILE A 76 -2.52 -15.13 -11.51
CA ILE A 76 -1.53 -14.34 -10.75
C ILE A 76 -0.86 -13.29 -11.64
N PRO A 77 -0.28 -13.62 -12.83
CA PRO A 77 0.32 -12.60 -13.68
C PRO A 77 -0.68 -11.50 -14.07
N LYS A 78 -1.92 -11.89 -14.43
CA LYS A 78 -2.97 -10.94 -14.80
C LYS A 78 -3.34 -10.03 -13.62
N ALA A 79 -3.45 -10.58 -12.42
CA ALA A 79 -3.73 -9.82 -11.21
C ALA A 79 -2.61 -8.84 -10.88
N ILE A 80 -1.34 -9.26 -10.99
CA ILE A 80 -0.17 -8.39 -10.76
C ILE A 80 -0.20 -7.21 -11.75
N HIS A 81 -0.27 -7.47 -13.06
CA HIS A 81 -0.27 -6.40 -14.06
C HIS A 81 -1.45 -5.44 -13.91
N THR A 82 -2.65 -5.97 -13.68
CA THR A 82 -3.87 -5.15 -13.54
C THR A 82 -3.81 -4.32 -12.26
N THR A 83 -3.34 -4.91 -11.16
CA THR A 83 -3.24 -4.22 -9.86
C THR A 83 -2.18 -3.14 -9.91
N LEU A 84 -0.97 -3.45 -10.41
CA LEU A 84 0.11 -2.47 -10.54
C LEU A 84 -0.31 -1.30 -11.43
N LEU A 85 -0.88 -1.55 -12.62
CA LEU A 85 -1.33 -0.49 -13.51
C LEU A 85 -2.37 0.41 -12.84
N ARG A 86 -3.36 -0.18 -12.16
CA ARG A 86 -4.38 0.57 -11.43
C ARG A 86 -3.80 1.38 -10.28
N LEU A 87 -2.89 0.80 -9.50
CA LEU A 87 -2.22 1.48 -8.40
C LEU A 87 -1.42 2.67 -8.90
N VAL A 88 -0.60 2.50 -9.94
CA VAL A 88 0.20 3.58 -10.55
C VAL A 88 -0.71 4.70 -11.04
N ILE A 89 -1.74 4.39 -11.83
CA ILE A 89 -2.65 5.40 -12.39
C ILE A 89 -3.39 6.14 -11.28
N PHE A 90 -3.95 5.42 -10.30
CA PHE A 90 -4.75 6.04 -9.25
C PHE A 90 -3.91 6.80 -8.23
N PHE A 91 -2.75 6.28 -7.86
CA PHE A 91 -1.85 6.92 -6.91
C PHE A 91 -1.21 8.16 -7.50
N ILE A 92 -0.55 8.04 -8.66
CA ILE A 92 0.06 9.19 -9.32
C ILE A 92 -1.01 10.21 -9.70
N GLY A 93 -2.12 9.76 -10.30
CA GLY A 93 -3.21 10.65 -10.70
C GLY A 93 -3.81 11.41 -9.51
N SER A 94 -4.06 10.74 -8.38
CA SER A 94 -4.59 11.41 -7.19
C SER A 94 -3.59 12.38 -6.57
N ILE A 95 -2.31 12.01 -6.46
CA ILE A 95 -1.27 12.90 -5.92
C ILE A 95 -1.07 14.12 -6.81
N THR A 96 -1.03 13.93 -8.13
CA THR A 96 -0.93 15.06 -9.07
C THR A 96 -2.10 16.02 -8.92
N VAL A 97 -3.33 15.48 -8.80
CA VAL A 97 -4.52 16.30 -8.57
C VAL A 97 -4.44 17.05 -7.23
N MET A 98 -4.08 16.35 -6.16
CA MET A 98 -3.95 16.97 -4.84
C MET A 98 -2.86 18.06 -4.81
N ALA A 99 -1.71 17.80 -5.41
CA ALA A 99 -0.60 18.75 -5.46
C ALA A 99 -0.89 19.96 -6.38
N ALA A 100 -1.75 19.80 -7.39
CA ALA A 100 -2.21 20.91 -8.22
C ALA A 100 -3.26 21.79 -7.50
N LEU A 101 -4.16 21.18 -6.72
CA LEU A 101 -5.27 21.88 -6.08
C LEU A 101 -4.95 22.45 -4.70
N ILE A 102 -4.17 21.72 -3.88
CA ILE A 102 -3.87 22.10 -2.50
C ILE A 102 -2.44 22.66 -2.41
N PRO A 103 -2.25 23.91 -1.95
CA PRO A 103 -0.93 24.44 -1.67
C PRO A 103 -0.21 23.53 -0.65
N TYR A 104 1.06 23.20 -0.91
CA TYR A 104 1.79 22.23 -0.08
C TYR A 104 1.86 22.57 1.42
N LYS A 105 1.74 23.85 1.79
CA LYS A 105 1.68 24.31 3.20
C LYS A 105 0.34 24.04 3.89
N GLN A 106 -0.74 23.88 3.12
CA GLN A 106 -2.09 23.60 3.61
C GLN A 106 -2.45 22.10 3.56
N ALA A 107 -1.59 21.29 2.93
CA ALA A 107 -1.66 19.84 2.97
C ALA A 107 -1.25 19.32 4.36
N GLY A 108 -2.07 19.60 5.37
CA GLY A 108 -1.88 19.16 6.75
C GLY A 108 -2.42 17.75 7.00
N VAL A 109 -2.01 17.16 8.12
CA VAL A 109 -2.36 15.79 8.53
C VAL A 109 -3.73 15.69 9.22
N SER A 110 -4.37 16.83 9.52
CA SER A 110 -5.57 16.89 10.36
C SER A 110 -6.85 16.41 9.68
N GLN A 111 -6.92 16.46 8.35
CA GLN A 111 -8.05 15.96 7.56
C GLN A 111 -7.54 15.26 6.30
N SER A 112 -8.29 14.26 5.82
CA SER A 112 -7.95 13.57 4.58
C SER A 112 -7.89 14.58 3.42
N PRO A 113 -6.78 14.67 2.68
CA PRO A 113 -6.64 15.58 1.54
C PRO A 113 -7.74 15.40 0.49
N PHE A 114 -8.24 14.18 0.32
CA PHE A 114 -9.37 13.89 -0.55
C PHE A 114 -10.65 14.60 -0.09
N VAL A 115 -10.95 14.56 1.21
CA VAL A 115 -12.10 15.23 1.80
C VAL A 115 -11.96 16.75 1.69
N LEU A 116 -10.74 17.27 1.90
CA LEU A 116 -10.45 18.70 1.73
C LEU A 116 -10.75 19.20 0.32
N VAL A 117 -10.31 18.48 -0.72
CA VAL A 117 -10.61 18.83 -2.12
C VAL A 117 -12.13 18.81 -2.37
N PHE A 118 -12.85 17.79 -1.92
CA PHE A 118 -14.30 17.71 -2.13
C PHE A 118 -15.08 18.81 -1.40
N ASN A 119 -14.64 19.20 -0.20
CA ASN A 119 -15.23 20.33 0.53
C ASN A 119 -14.98 21.67 -0.20
N GLN A 120 -13.83 21.82 -0.85
CA GLN A 120 -13.48 23.04 -1.59
C GLN A 120 -14.18 23.16 -2.96
N ILE A 121 -14.61 22.04 -3.54
CA ILE A 121 -15.40 21.98 -4.80
C ILE A 121 -16.85 22.51 -4.61
N GLY A 122 -17.28 22.80 -3.37
CA GLY A 122 -18.56 23.44 -3.09
C GLY A 122 -19.79 22.55 -3.27
N LEU A 123 -19.61 21.25 -3.49
CA LEU A 123 -20.71 20.28 -3.51
C LEU A 123 -21.10 19.91 -2.06
N PRO A 124 -22.34 20.22 -1.63
CA PRO A 124 -22.81 19.83 -0.30
C PRO A 124 -22.77 18.29 -0.17
N PHE A 125 -22.40 17.78 1.01
CA PHE A 125 -22.25 16.35 1.34
C PHE A 125 -21.11 15.59 0.64
N ALA A 126 -20.37 16.19 -0.30
CA ALA A 126 -19.31 15.49 -1.02
C ALA A 126 -18.15 15.05 -0.11
N GLY A 127 -17.76 15.90 0.85
CA GLY A 127 -16.74 15.58 1.84
C GLY A 127 -17.16 14.43 2.77
N ASP A 128 -18.41 14.43 3.25
CA ASP A 128 -18.94 13.39 4.13
C ASP A 128 -19.05 12.05 3.41
N LEU A 129 -19.50 12.05 2.15
CA LEU A 129 -19.52 10.85 1.31
C LEU A 129 -18.10 10.31 1.09
N MET A 130 -17.13 11.19 0.82
CA MET A 130 -15.74 10.76 0.66
C MET A 130 -15.17 10.20 1.97
N ASN A 131 -15.50 10.81 3.11
CA ASN A 131 -15.11 10.30 4.41
C ASN A 131 -15.70 8.91 4.67
N PHE A 132 -17.00 8.70 4.37
CA PHE A 132 -17.64 7.39 4.45
C PHE A 132 -16.95 6.35 3.57
N VAL A 133 -16.58 6.72 2.34
CA VAL A 133 -15.84 5.84 1.42
C VAL A 133 -14.46 5.49 1.97
N VAL A 134 -13.73 6.48 2.51
CA VAL A 134 -12.40 6.27 3.10
C VAL A 134 -12.48 5.34 4.31
N LEU A 135 -13.43 5.57 5.22
CA LEU A 135 -13.64 4.71 6.39
C LEU A 135 -14.00 3.27 5.97
N THR A 136 -14.88 3.10 4.99
CA THR A 136 -15.23 1.78 4.45
C THR A 136 -14.02 1.09 3.82
N ALA A 137 -13.19 1.84 3.09
CA ALA A 137 -11.96 1.32 2.48
C ALA A 137 -10.93 0.88 3.53
N ILE A 138 -10.74 1.67 4.59
CA ILE A 138 -9.85 1.34 5.72
C ILE A 138 -10.34 0.07 6.42
N LEU A 139 -11.65 -0.07 6.65
CA LEU A 139 -12.22 -1.26 7.26
C LEU A 139 -12.00 -2.52 6.40
N SER A 140 -12.17 -2.39 5.08
CA SER A 140 -11.89 -3.47 4.14
C SER A 140 -10.40 -3.86 4.10
N ALA A 141 -9.51 -2.87 4.12
CA ALA A 141 -8.07 -3.08 4.20
C ALA A 141 -7.67 -3.76 5.52
N ALA A 142 -8.24 -3.34 6.65
CA ALA A 142 -8.01 -3.96 7.96
C ALA A 142 -8.44 -5.43 7.98
N ASN A 143 -9.59 -5.77 7.40
CA ASN A 143 -10.04 -7.15 7.27
C ASN A 143 -9.09 -7.99 6.39
N SER A 144 -8.61 -7.43 5.29
CA SER A 144 -7.64 -8.10 4.41
C SER A 144 -6.28 -8.31 5.11
N GLY A 145 -5.84 -7.34 5.90
CA GLY A 145 -4.63 -7.43 6.73
C GLY A 145 -4.75 -8.51 7.81
N LEU A 146 -5.89 -8.60 8.49
CA LEU A 146 -6.15 -9.66 9.47
C LEU A 146 -6.20 -11.05 8.82
N TYR A 147 -6.77 -11.16 7.62
CA TYR A 147 -6.74 -12.40 6.85
C TYR A 147 -5.29 -12.77 6.46
N ALA A 148 -4.49 -11.82 6.01
CA ALA A 148 -3.08 -12.02 5.67
C ALA A 148 -2.27 -12.54 6.86
N SER A 149 -2.37 -11.89 8.03
CA SER A 149 -1.65 -12.29 9.24
C SER A 149 -2.03 -13.71 9.69
N THR A 150 -3.33 -14.01 9.63
CA THR A 150 -3.89 -15.31 9.96
C THR A 150 -3.33 -16.42 9.05
N ARG A 151 -3.25 -16.16 7.74
CA ARG A 151 -2.70 -17.12 6.76
C ARG A 151 -1.20 -17.28 6.87
N MET A 152 -0.46 -16.21 7.19
CA MET A 152 0.99 -16.29 7.43
C MET A 152 1.29 -17.17 8.65
N LEU A 153 0.57 -16.99 9.77
CA LEU A 153 0.71 -17.86 10.94
C LEU A 153 0.37 -19.33 10.61
N TRP A 154 -0.70 -19.56 9.84
CA TRP A 154 -1.09 -20.89 9.40
C TRP A 154 0.00 -21.55 8.53
N SER A 155 0.59 -20.80 7.58
CA SER A 155 1.67 -21.30 6.72
C SER A 155 2.90 -21.69 7.54
N LEU A 156 3.30 -20.88 8.53
CA LEU A 156 4.40 -21.21 9.44
C LEU A 156 4.15 -22.49 10.25
N ALA A 157 2.90 -22.71 10.65
CA ALA A 157 2.52 -23.91 11.40
C ALA A 157 2.52 -25.16 10.51
N HIS A 158 2.13 -25.01 9.24
CA HIS A 158 2.17 -26.08 8.25
C HIS A 158 3.60 -26.52 7.93
N GLU A 159 4.53 -25.56 7.83
CA GLU A 159 5.97 -25.78 7.67
C GLU A 159 6.68 -26.24 8.96
N LYS A 160 5.92 -26.56 10.03
CA LYS A 160 6.42 -27.01 11.35
C LYS A 160 7.38 -26.03 12.04
N MET A 161 7.34 -24.74 11.68
CA MET A 161 8.16 -23.70 12.33
C MET A 161 7.55 -23.21 13.65
N ILE A 162 6.23 -23.33 13.80
CA ILE A 162 5.50 -23.00 15.04
C ILE A 162 4.61 -24.16 15.48
N SER A 163 3.96 -24.01 16.65
CA SER A 163 3.10 -25.06 17.21
C SER A 163 2.04 -25.52 16.19
N PRO A 164 1.86 -26.85 16.00
CA PRO A 164 0.91 -27.41 15.03
C PRO A 164 -0.55 -27.03 15.33
N ARG A 165 -0.84 -26.53 16.53
CA ARG A 165 -2.17 -26.00 16.90
C ARG A 165 -2.61 -24.84 16.01
N PHE A 166 -1.68 -24.05 15.48
CA PHE A 166 -1.96 -22.96 14.54
C PHE A 166 -2.28 -23.45 13.12
N ALA A 167 -1.92 -24.69 12.78
CA ALA A 167 -2.24 -25.30 11.48
C ALA A 167 -3.67 -25.85 11.43
N HIS A 168 -4.35 -25.98 12.58
CA HIS A 168 -5.69 -26.53 12.65
C HIS A 168 -6.72 -25.55 12.11
N THR A 169 -7.44 -25.96 11.07
CA THR A 169 -8.49 -25.17 10.42
C THR A 169 -9.88 -25.67 10.82
N THR A 170 -10.83 -24.75 10.94
CA THR A 170 -12.25 -25.08 11.08
C THR A 170 -12.82 -25.78 9.84
N SER A 171 -14.05 -26.29 9.93
CA SER A 171 -14.78 -26.89 8.79
C SER A 171 -14.97 -25.94 7.61
N ARG A 172 -14.82 -24.63 7.82
CA ARG A 172 -14.86 -23.58 6.79
C ARG A 172 -13.48 -23.17 6.28
N GLY A 173 -12.42 -23.89 6.65
CA GLY A 173 -11.04 -23.62 6.21
C GLY A 173 -10.34 -22.45 6.91
N VAL A 174 -10.94 -21.90 7.98
CA VAL A 174 -10.38 -20.74 8.71
C VAL A 174 -9.57 -21.22 9.92
N PRO A 175 -8.29 -20.81 10.08
CA PRO A 175 -7.48 -21.15 11.24
C PRO A 175 -7.80 -20.21 12.41
N MET A 176 -8.81 -20.59 13.20
CA MET A 176 -9.37 -19.74 14.26
C MET A 176 -8.35 -19.32 15.32
N LEU A 177 -7.40 -20.20 15.67
CA LEU A 177 -6.40 -19.89 16.69
C LEU A 177 -5.44 -18.79 16.22
N ALA A 178 -5.01 -18.84 14.95
CA ALA A 178 -4.20 -17.79 14.33
C ALA A 178 -4.98 -16.47 14.20
N LEU A 179 -6.27 -16.53 13.90
CA LEU A 179 -7.15 -15.37 13.81
C LEU A 179 -7.33 -14.68 15.17
N CYS A 180 -7.63 -15.45 16.23
CA CYS A 180 -7.78 -14.90 17.58
C CYS A 180 -6.49 -14.23 18.06
N VAL A 181 -5.33 -14.85 17.85
CA VAL A 181 -4.04 -14.26 18.25
C VAL A 181 -3.76 -12.97 17.46
N SER A 182 -4.01 -12.97 16.15
CA SER A 182 -3.85 -11.76 15.33
C SER A 182 -4.78 -10.63 15.80
N MET A 183 -6.03 -10.96 16.14
CA MET A 183 -7.03 -10.00 16.61
C MET A 183 -6.68 -9.42 17.98
N ILE A 184 -6.18 -10.25 18.90
CA ILE A 184 -5.67 -9.78 20.20
C ILE A 184 -4.50 -8.80 19.99
N GLY A 185 -3.55 -9.14 19.11
CA GLY A 185 -2.44 -8.23 18.76
C GLY A 185 -2.94 -6.88 18.21
N GLY A 186 -3.92 -6.90 17.32
CA GLY A 186 -4.54 -5.69 16.77
C GLY A 186 -5.26 -4.85 17.83
N ILE A 187 -6.02 -5.48 18.74
CA ILE A 187 -6.70 -4.78 19.84
C ILE A 187 -5.67 -4.14 20.80
N LEU A 188 -4.60 -4.85 21.14
CA LEU A 188 -3.54 -4.31 22.00
C LEU A 188 -2.85 -3.11 21.36
N ALA A 189 -2.59 -3.17 20.05
CA ALA A 189 -2.02 -2.03 19.30
C ALA A 189 -2.97 -0.83 19.29
N LEU A 190 -4.28 -1.05 19.15
CA LEU A 190 -5.30 0.00 19.21
C LEU A 190 -5.42 0.61 20.61
N VAL A 191 -5.42 -0.20 21.67
CA VAL A 191 -5.43 0.31 23.06
C VAL A 191 -4.18 1.14 23.33
N SER A 192 -3.02 0.69 22.83
CA SER A 192 -1.77 1.43 22.94
C SER A 192 -1.83 2.81 22.26
N SER A 193 -2.62 2.99 21.19
CA SER A 193 -2.72 4.28 20.52
C SER A 193 -3.49 5.33 21.34
N VAL A 194 -4.27 4.90 22.34
CA VAL A 194 -5.04 5.81 23.22
C VAL A 194 -4.33 6.02 24.55
N VAL A 195 -3.79 4.95 25.15
CA VAL A 195 -3.21 4.99 26.50
C VAL A 195 -1.73 5.43 26.49
N ALA A 196 -0.97 5.07 25.46
CA ALA A 196 0.47 5.27 25.38
C ALA A 196 0.93 5.62 23.95
N ALA A 197 0.27 6.63 23.35
CA ALA A 197 0.48 7.02 21.95
C ALA A 197 1.93 7.43 21.63
N SER A 198 2.56 8.18 22.54
CA SER A 198 3.89 8.78 22.33
C SER A 198 5.06 7.83 22.60
N THR A 199 4.81 6.66 23.17
CA THR A 199 5.87 5.69 23.53
C THR A 199 5.59 4.34 22.90
N VAL A 200 4.65 3.58 23.46
CA VAL A 200 4.39 2.20 23.06
C VAL A 200 3.86 2.13 21.63
N TYR A 201 2.93 3.01 21.25
CA TYR A 201 2.38 3.01 19.90
C TYR A 201 3.43 3.41 18.86
N LEU A 202 4.21 4.47 19.11
CA LEU A 202 5.30 4.85 18.21
C LEU A 202 6.35 3.75 18.04
N VAL A 203 6.71 3.06 19.13
CA VAL A 203 7.63 1.91 19.06
C VAL A 203 7.03 0.77 18.25
N LEU A 204 5.76 0.42 18.47
CA LEU A 204 5.07 -0.64 17.72
C LEU A 204 5.00 -0.31 16.22
N VAL A 205 4.66 0.93 15.87
CA VAL A 205 4.65 1.39 14.47
C VAL A 205 6.04 1.33 13.86
N SER A 206 7.07 1.73 14.61
CA SER A 206 8.46 1.69 14.12
C SER A 206 8.94 0.26 13.87
N ILE A 207 8.67 -0.66 14.80
CA ILE A 207 8.99 -2.09 14.66
C ILE A 207 8.24 -2.69 13.47
N SER A 208 6.94 -2.37 13.32
CA SER A 208 6.15 -2.83 12.18
C SER A 208 6.69 -2.32 10.85
N GLY A 209 7.11 -1.05 10.79
CA GLY A 209 7.73 -0.48 9.59
C GLY A 209 9.02 -1.20 9.21
N LEU A 210 9.90 -1.44 10.19
CA LEU A 210 11.15 -2.17 9.99
C LEU A 210 10.89 -3.63 9.56
N ALA A 211 9.88 -4.29 10.14
CA ALA A 211 9.49 -5.63 9.75
C ALA A 211 9.04 -5.71 8.28
N VAL A 212 8.27 -4.73 7.79
CA VAL A 212 7.86 -4.64 6.38
C VAL A 212 9.07 -4.52 5.46
N VAL A 213 10.04 -3.67 5.82
CA VAL A 213 11.26 -3.51 5.01
C VAL A 213 12.05 -4.82 4.94
N ILE A 214 12.21 -5.53 6.07
CA ILE A 214 12.86 -6.84 6.10
C ILE A 214 12.11 -7.86 5.23
N VAL A 215 10.78 -7.87 5.26
CA VAL A 215 9.96 -8.77 4.42
C VAL A 215 10.23 -8.50 2.95
N TRP A 216 10.28 -7.24 2.52
CA TRP A 216 10.55 -6.90 1.11
C TRP A 216 11.98 -7.24 0.70
N MET A 217 12.96 -7.03 1.58
CA MET A 217 14.34 -7.50 1.37
C MET A 217 14.40 -9.02 1.21
N ALA A 218 13.68 -9.77 2.06
CA ALA A 218 13.62 -11.22 2.01
C ALA A 218 12.95 -11.71 0.71
N ILE A 219 11.88 -11.05 0.25
CA ILE A 219 11.23 -11.35 -1.03
C ILE A 219 12.21 -11.13 -2.20
N ALA A 220 12.89 -9.98 -2.23
CA ALA A 220 13.86 -9.65 -3.27
C ALA A 220 15.02 -10.65 -3.32
N LEU A 221 15.57 -11.02 -2.15
CA LEU A 221 16.63 -12.00 -2.04
C LEU A 221 16.16 -13.41 -2.42
N SER A 222 14.94 -13.77 -2.05
CA SER A 222 14.34 -15.06 -2.39
C SER A 222 14.17 -15.21 -3.90
N GLU A 223 13.77 -14.15 -4.61
CA GLU A 223 13.68 -14.16 -6.08
C GLU A 223 15.06 -14.35 -6.74
N ILE A 224 16.09 -13.66 -6.23
CA ILE A 224 17.47 -13.81 -6.73
C ILE A 224 17.96 -15.25 -6.52
N ASN A 225 17.80 -15.77 -5.30
CA ASN A 225 18.24 -17.11 -4.94
C ASN A 225 17.46 -18.19 -5.69
N PHE A 226 16.14 -18.02 -5.85
CA PHE A 226 15.29 -18.91 -6.62
C PHE A 226 15.77 -19.01 -8.06
N ARG A 227 16.02 -17.87 -8.73
CA ARG A 227 16.49 -17.87 -10.12
C ARG A 227 17.87 -18.50 -10.27
N GLN A 228 18.78 -18.27 -9.31
CA GLN A 228 20.09 -18.92 -9.31
C GLN A 228 19.98 -20.43 -9.10
N ALA A 229 19.14 -20.88 -8.17
CA ALA A 229 18.89 -22.30 -7.91
C ALA A 229 18.23 -22.98 -9.11
N PHE A 230 17.25 -22.32 -9.74
CA PHE A 230 16.54 -22.81 -10.92
C PHE A 230 17.49 -23.06 -12.10
N ARG A 231 18.39 -22.11 -12.37
CA ARG A 231 19.43 -22.26 -13.40
C ARG A 231 20.46 -23.34 -13.05
N ARG A 232 20.85 -23.45 -11.77
CA ARG A 232 21.77 -24.51 -11.29
C ARG A 232 21.15 -25.91 -11.41
N ALA A 233 19.84 -26.02 -11.30
CA ALA A 233 19.09 -27.26 -11.53
C ALA A 233 18.94 -27.61 -13.03
N GLY A 234 19.51 -26.82 -13.94
CA GLY A 234 19.51 -27.07 -15.38
C GLY A 234 18.28 -26.55 -16.13
N HIS A 235 17.36 -25.87 -15.44
CA HIS A 235 16.18 -25.30 -16.06
C HIS A 235 16.49 -24.00 -16.80
N GLN A 236 15.80 -23.78 -17.92
CA GLN A 236 15.91 -22.54 -18.69
C GLN A 236 14.88 -21.53 -18.22
N ASP A 237 15.27 -20.26 -18.18
CA ASP A 237 14.38 -19.14 -17.85
C ASP A 237 13.10 -19.10 -18.71
N SER A 238 13.08 -19.71 -19.90
CA SER A 238 11.90 -19.86 -20.76
C SER A 238 10.79 -20.72 -20.17
N GLU A 239 11.10 -21.59 -19.21
CA GLU A 239 10.13 -22.45 -18.53
C GLU A 239 9.29 -21.67 -17.50
N LEU A 240 9.75 -20.48 -17.09
CA LEU A 240 9.03 -19.61 -16.16
C LEU A 240 7.82 -18.96 -16.85
N LYS A 241 6.62 -19.26 -16.32
CA LYS A 241 5.35 -18.67 -16.79
C LYS A 241 5.23 -17.17 -16.46
N PHE A 242 5.90 -16.73 -15.40
CA PHE A 242 6.08 -15.32 -15.08
C PHE A 242 7.57 -15.01 -15.02
N LYS A 243 7.99 -14.00 -15.79
CA LYS A 243 9.37 -13.52 -15.79
C LYS A 243 9.40 -12.13 -15.19
N THR A 244 10.09 -11.99 -14.07
CA THR A 244 10.40 -10.69 -13.49
C THR A 244 11.07 -9.81 -14.55
N PRO A 245 10.50 -8.66 -14.91
CA PRO A 245 11.08 -7.78 -15.91
C PRO A 245 12.48 -7.33 -15.46
N TRP A 246 13.41 -7.23 -16.42
CA TRP A 246 14.79 -6.74 -16.18
C TRP A 246 15.55 -7.46 -15.06
N TYR A 247 15.31 -8.76 -14.87
CA TYR A 247 16.14 -9.58 -13.98
C TYR A 247 17.62 -9.57 -14.44
N PRO A 248 18.62 -9.38 -13.55
CA PRO A 248 18.53 -9.29 -12.08
C PRO A 248 18.48 -7.86 -11.50
N VAL A 249 18.35 -6.83 -12.34
CA VAL A 249 18.44 -5.42 -11.91
C VAL A 249 17.31 -5.05 -10.95
N ILE A 250 16.06 -5.44 -11.23
CA ILE A 250 14.92 -5.09 -10.39
C ILE A 250 15.01 -5.69 -8.99
N PRO A 251 15.27 -7.00 -8.80
CA PRO A 251 15.43 -7.57 -7.46
C PRO A 251 16.57 -6.92 -6.65
N TRP A 252 17.72 -6.64 -7.27
CA TRP A 252 18.82 -5.94 -6.59
C TRP A 252 18.46 -4.50 -6.24
N ALA A 253 17.80 -3.78 -7.14
CA ALA A 253 17.32 -2.43 -6.87
C ALA A 253 16.31 -2.42 -5.72
N ALA A 254 15.37 -3.36 -5.70
CA ALA A 254 14.41 -3.52 -4.60
C ALA A 254 15.13 -3.77 -3.26
N PHE A 255 16.09 -4.69 -3.23
CA PHE A 255 16.87 -4.97 -2.02
C PHE A 255 17.65 -3.74 -1.52
N ILE A 256 18.37 -3.05 -2.42
CA ILE A 256 19.19 -1.89 -2.06
C ILE A 256 18.30 -0.72 -1.62
N LEU A 257 17.21 -0.44 -2.33
CA LEU A 257 16.28 0.64 -1.96
C LEU A 257 15.58 0.36 -0.63
N SER A 258 15.20 -0.90 -0.38
CA SER A 258 14.69 -1.31 0.93
C SER A 258 15.75 -1.17 2.01
N LEU A 259 17.01 -1.55 1.77
CA LEU A 259 18.09 -1.37 2.73
C LEU A 259 18.34 0.12 3.05
N LEU A 260 18.32 0.99 2.04
CA LEU A 260 18.46 2.43 2.20
C LEU A 260 17.25 3.10 2.89
N SER A 261 16.14 2.36 3.04
CA SER A 261 14.92 2.86 3.66
C SER A 261 14.87 2.66 5.18
N CYS A 262 15.78 1.87 5.75
CA CYS A 262 16.01 1.72 7.18
C CYS A 262 16.95 2.81 7.71
#